data_AF-A0A2U8KQQ1-F1
#
_entry.id   AF-A0A2U8KQQ1-F1
#
_cell.length_a   1.000
_cell.length_b   1.000
_cell.length_c   1.000
_cell.angle_alpha   90.00
_cell.angle_beta   90.00
_cell.angle_gamma   90.00
#
_symmetry.space_group_name_H-M   'P 1'
#
loop_
_entity.id
_entity.type
_entity.pdbx_description
1 polymer ?
#
loop_
_entity_poly.entity_id
_entity_poly.type
_entity_poly.pdbx_seq_one_letter_code
_entity_poly.pdbx_strand_id
1 'polypeptide(L)'
;SEFAAPTITELMPIPFSTLGAFVAYHVNLVADQFQRAFQTSTSGNRLYCSLNKRWFPDQVFNDFIVRSFPRFGYEVSFEASDKGAIEILGPYGISYTFRQLAKRMSQLQSGFV
;
A
#
# COMPACT_ATOMS: atom_id res chain seq x y z
N SER A 1 25.47 -29.24 3.84
CA SER A 1 24.04 -29.10 4.15
C SER A 1 23.14 -29.11 2.90
N GLU A 2 23.69 -29.30 1.68
CA GLU A 2 22.91 -29.53 0.45
C GLU A 2 22.23 -30.91 0.37
N PHE A 3 22.61 -31.88 1.20
CA PHE A 3 22.15 -33.29 1.10
C PHE A 3 21.01 -33.70 2.04
N ALA A 4 20.35 -32.76 2.72
CA ALA A 4 19.28 -33.05 3.67
C ALA A 4 17.87 -32.67 3.18
N ALA A 5 17.73 -32.24 1.91
CA ALA A 5 16.43 -32.02 1.32
C ALA A 5 15.78 -33.38 0.98
N PRO A 6 14.49 -33.59 1.26
CA PRO A 6 13.81 -34.83 0.90
C PRO A 6 13.85 -35.02 -0.61
N THR A 7 14.21 -36.22 -1.10
CA THR A 7 14.33 -36.55 -2.53
C THR A 7 13.10 -36.15 -3.37
N ILE A 8 11.93 -36.05 -2.73
CA ILE A 8 10.68 -35.59 -3.33
C ILE A 8 10.78 -34.14 -3.85
N THR A 9 11.45 -33.22 -3.13
CA THR A 9 11.58 -31.82 -3.57
C THR A 9 12.49 -31.65 -4.78
N GLU A 10 13.44 -32.55 -4.96
CA GLU A 10 14.32 -32.55 -6.14
C GLU A 10 13.64 -33.18 -7.36
N LEU A 11 12.75 -34.16 -7.16
CA LEU A 11 12.06 -34.84 -8.24
C LEU A 11 10.79 -34.11 -8.70
N MET A 12 10.19 -33.25 -7.88
CA MET A 12 8.98 -32.45 -8.21
C MET A 12 9.06 -31.62 -9.51
N PRO A 13 10.15 -30.92 -9.84
CA PRO A 13 10.19 -30.08 -11.06
C PRO A 13 10.12 -30.88 -12.36
N ILE A 14 10.58 -32.14 -12.37
CA ILE A 14 10.65 -32.96 -13.60
C ILE A 14 9.25 -33.29 -14.17
N PRO A 15 8.33 -33.93 -13.42
CA PRO A 15 6.99 -34.20 -13.92
C PRO A 15 6.20 -32.92 -14.15
N PHE A 16 6.44 -31.86 -13.37
CA PHE A 16 5.76 -30.58 -13.57
C PHE A 16 6.17 -29.91 -14.89
N SER A 17 7.45 -29.96 -15.24
CA SER A 17 7.98 -29.43 -16.49
C SER A 17 7.49 -30.24 -17.70
N THR A 18 7.52 -31.57 -17.63
CA THR A 18 7.05 -32.43 -18.74
C THR A 18 5.55 -32.32 -18.96
N LEU A 19 4.76 -32.25 -17.88
CA LEU A 19 3.31 -31.98 -17.97
C LEU A 19 3.04 -30.58 -18.54
N GLY A 20 3.78 -29.56 -18.10
CA GLY A 20 3.67 -28.21 -18.65
C GLY A 20 3.96 -28.15 -20.15
N ALA A 21 5.01 -28.84 -20.60
CA ALA A 21 5.36 -28.93 -22.02
C ALA A 21 4.29 -29.66 -22.83
N PHE A 22 3.74 -30.76 -22.30
CA PHE A 22 2.66 -31.51 -22.94
C PHE A 22 1.39 -30.66 -23.07
N VAL A 23 0.99 -29.96 -22.01
CA VAL A 23 -0.16 -29.03 -22.03
C VAL A 23 0.08 -27.89 -23.01
N ALA A 24 1.27 -27.28 -23.02
CA ALA A 24 1.59 -26.20 -23.95
C ALA A 24 1.48 -26.64 -25.42
N TYR A 25 1.95 -27.85 -25.74
CA TYR A 25 1.81 -28.42 -27.08
C TYR A 25 0.33 -28.58 -27.49
N HIS A 26 -0.49 -29.16 -26.60
CA HIS A 26 -1.93 -29.33 -26.86
C HIS A 26 -2.69 -28.00 -26.96
N VAL A 27 -2.38 -27.04 -26.09
CA VAL A 27 -2.97 -25.71 -26.14
C VAL A 27 -2.58 -25.00 -27.43
N ASN A 28 -1.35 -25.16 -27.93
CA ASN A 28 -0.92 -24.55 -29.19
C ASN A 28 -1.71 -25.09 -30.40
N LEU A 29 -2.09 -26.37 -30.40
CA LEU A 29 -2.93 -26.96 -31.45
C LEU A 29 -4.36 -26.40 -31.47
N VAL A 30 -4.89 -25.98 -30.31
CA VAL A 30 -6.25 -25.42 -30.16
C VAL A 30 -6.21 -23.90 -29.93
N ALA A 31 -5.04 -23.28 -30.03
CA ALA A 31 -4.79 -21.91 -29.58
C ALA A 31 -5.70 -20.90 -30.25
N ASP A 32 -5.91 -21.00 -31.57
CA ASP A 32 -6.76 -20.07 -32.31
C ASP A 32 -8.24 -20.11 -31.87
N GLN A 33 -8.76 -21.29 -31.54
CA GLN A 33 -10.15 -21.42 -31.07
C GLN A 33 -10.27 -20.97 -29.61
N PHE A 34 -9.32 -21.38 -28.78
CA PHE A 34 -9.27 -21.01 -27.36
C PHE A 34 -9.08 -19.51 -27.17
N GLN A 35 -8.16 -18.89 -27.91
CA GLN A 35 -7.89 -17.46 -27.84
C GLN A 35 -9.10 -16.63 -28.29
N ARG A 36 -9.80 -17.04 -29.34
CA ARG A 36 -11.05 -16.36 -29.76
C ARG A 36 -12.16 -16.52 -28.74
N ALA A 37 -12.34 -17.70 -28.15
CA ALA A 37 -13.30 -17.92 -27.07
C ALA A 37 -12.95 -17.10 -25.80
N PHE A 38 -11.66 -16.97 -25.50
CA PHE A 38 -11.18 -16.23 -24.34
C PHE A 38 -11.32 -14.71 -24.52
N GLN A 39 -11.06 -14.19 -25.72
CA GLN A 39 -11.23 -12.77 -26.04
C GLN A 39 -12.71 -12.36 -26.13
N THR A 40 -13.60 -13.25 -26.57
CA THR A 40 -15.05 -12.99 -26.66
C THR A 40 -15.74 -13.11 -25.30
N SER A 41 -15.16 -13.85 -24.35
CA SER A 41 -15.65 -13.92 -22.98
C SER A 41 -15.36 -12.64 -22.20
N THR A 42 -16.36 -12.12 -21.50
CA THR A 42 -16.22 -10.97 -20.59
C THR A 42 -15.22 -11.22 -19.46
N SER A 43 -15.19 -12.44 -18.92
CA SER A 43 -14.24 -12.83 -17.87
C SER A 43 -12.82 -12.96 -18.42
N GLY A 44 -12.66 -13.57 -19.61
CA GLY A 44 -11.36 -13.73 -20.26
C GLY A 44 -10.76 -12.39 -20.66
N ASN A 45 -11.56 -11.49 -21.22
CA ASN A 45 -11.12 -10.13 -21.56
C ASN A 45 -10.71 -9.31 -20.31
N ARG A 46 -11.45 -9.43 -19.20
CA ARG A 46 -11.06 -8.77 -17.94
C ARG A 46 -9.73 -9.29 -17.39
N LEU A 47 -9.53 -10.60 -17.39
CA LEU A 47 -8.27 -11.22 -16.99
C LEU A 47 -7.13 -10.83 -17.92
N TYR A 48 -7.38 -10.83 -19.23
CA TYR A 48 -6.43 -10.40 -20.25
C TYR A 48 -5.99 -8.94 -20.05
N CYS A 49 -6.94 -8.02 -19.87
CA CYS A 49 -6.61 -6.63 -19.54
C CYS A 49 -5.83 -6.52 -18.22
N SER A 50 -6.18 -7.30 -17.20
CA SER A 50 -5.53 -7.27 -15.89
C SER A 50 -4.10 -7.81 -15.89
N LEU A 51 -3.80 -8.80 -16.74
CA LEU A 51 -2.45 -9.36 -16.89
C LEU A 51 -1.60 -8.50 -17.83
N ASN A 52 -2.20 -7.92 -18.88
CA ASN A 52 -1.48 -7.18 -19.92
C ASN A 52 -1.17 -5.71 -19.54
N LYS A 53 -2.05 -5.03 -18.78
CA LYS A 53 -1.88 -3.60 -18.46
C LYS A 53 -1.14 -3.28 -17.16
N ARG A 54 -0.45 -4.25 -16.55
CA ARG A 54 0.18 -4.24 -15.19
C ARG A 54 -0.73 -4.89 -14.16
N TRP A 55 -0.13 -5.75 -13.33
CA TRP A 55 -0.82 -6.64 -12.41
C TRP A 55 -1.70 -5.85 -11.43
N PHE A 56 -2.91 -6.32 -11.16
CA PHE A 56 -3.86 -5.68 -10.24
C PHE A 56 -3.25 -5.23 -8.88
N PRO A 57 -2.33 -5.99 -8.25
CA PRO A 57 -1.68 -5.57 -7.01
C PRO A 57 -0.89 -4.27 -7.13
N ASP A 58 -0.19 -4.08 -8.24
CA ASP A 58 0.57 -2.85 -8.54
C ASP A 58 -0.36 -1.64 -8.66
N GLN A 59 -1.50 -1.82 -9.33
CA GLN A 59 -2.48 -0.76 -9.49
C GLN A 59 -3.13 -0.40 -8.17
N VAL A 60 -3.48 -1.39 -7.33
CA VAL A 60 -4.04 -1.17 -6.00
C VAL A 60 -3.03 -0.46 -5.10
N PHE A 61 -1.77 -0.87 -5.12
CA PHE A 61 -0.71 -0.23 -4.33
C PHE A 61 -0.49 1.21 -4.78
N ASN A 62 -0.44 1.45 -6.09
CA ASN A 62 -0.26 2.78 -6.64
C ASN A 62 -1.45 3.69 -6.29
N ASP A 63 -2.69 3.24 -6.48
CA ASP A 63 -3.85 4.08 -6.17
C ASP A 63 -4.03 4.27 -4.66
N PHE A 64 -3.82 3.23 -3.85
CA PHE A 64 -4.00 3.30 -2.41
C PHE A 64 -2.89 4.08 -1.73
N ILE A 65 -1.62 3.77 -1.99
CA ILE A 65 -0.50 4.44 -1.33
C ILE A 65 -0.21 5.78 -2.00
N VAL A 66 0.00 5.83 -3.32
CA VAL A 66 0.46 7.06 -3.97
C VAL A 66 -0.60 8.16 -3.96
N ARG A 67 -1.91 7.83 -3.99
CA ARG A 67 -2.96 8.87 -3.90
C ARG A 67 -3.41 9.18 -2.47
N SER A 68 -3.47 8.21 -1.57
CA SER A 68 -3.99 8.47 -0.21
C SER A 68 -2.94 9.09 0.70
N PHE A 69 -1.67 8.69 0.57
CA PHE A 69 -0.61 9.14 1.47
C PHE A 69 -0.34 10.66 1.38
N PRO A 70 -0.29 11.28 0.17
CA PRO A 70 -0.08 12.72 0.06
C PRO A 70 -1.28 13.55 0.56
N ARG A 71 -2.51 13.05 0.34
CA ARG A 71 -3.73 13.73 0.84
C ARG A 71 -3.76 13.74 2.35
N PHE A 72 -3.51 12.60 2.97
CA PHE A 72 -3.41 12.49 4.42
C PHE A 72 -2.28 13.37 4.97
N GLY A 73 -1.10 13.35 4.35
CA GLY A 73 0.03 14.19 4.78
C GLY A 73 -0.27 15.69 4.68
N TYR A 74 -0.95 16.14 3.63
CA TYR A 74 -1.28 17.56 3.46
C TYR A 74 -2.37 18.02 4.42
N GLU A 75 -3.48 17.29 4.48
CA GLU A 75 -4.70 17.70 5.19
C GLU A 75 -4.56 17.51 6.72
N VAL A 76 -3.82 16.48 7.16
CA VAL A 76 -3.66 16.21 8.60
C VAL A 76 -2.37 16.80 9.14
N SER A 77 -1.23 16.55 8.49
CA SER A 77 0.06 16.98 9.06
C SER A 77 0.34 18.45 8.76
N PHE A 78 0.17 18.89 7.51
CA PHE A 78 0.55 20.25 7.11
C PHE A 78 -0.43 21.29 7.64
N GLU A 79 -1.74 21.06 7.49
CA GLU A 79 -2.76 22.00 7.96
C GLU A 79 -2.79 22.12 9.49
N ALA A 80 -2.70 21.00 10.22
CA ALA A 80 -2.67 21.04 11.68
C ALA A 80 -1.37 21.65 12.21
N SER A 81 -0.23 21.39 11.56
CA SER A 81 1.05 21.97 11.96
C SER A 81 1.08 23.48 11.72
N ASP A 82 0.55 23.96 10.60
CA ASP A 82 0.58 25.39 10.27
C ASP A 82 -0.39 26.18 11.15
N LYS A 83 -1.62 25.68 11.36
CA LYS A 83 -2.59 26.28 12.31
C LYS A 83 -2.08 26.23 13.74
N GLY A 84 -1.50 25.11 14.18
CA GLY A 84 -0.92 24.98 15.52
C GLY A 84 0.25 25.93 15.74
N ALA A 85 1.11 26.11 14.73
CA ALA A 85 2.20 27.07 14.79
C ALA A 85 1.68 28.51 14.91
N ILE A 86 0.67 28.88 14.11
CA ILE A 86 0.03 30.21 14.18
C ILE A 86 -0.68 30.43 15.51
N GLU A 87 -1.32 29.41 16.08
CA GLU A 87 -2.03 29.53 17.36
C GLU A 87 -1.05 29.76 18.53
N ILE A 88 0.08 29.04 18.52
CA ILE A 88 1.14 29.16 19.54
C ILE A 88 1.88 30.50 19.42
N LEU A 89 2.25 30.91 18.20
CA LEU A 89 3.00 32.14 17.94
C LEU A 89 2.10 33.38 17.87
N GLY A 90 0.79 33.19 17.73
CA GLY A 90 -0.17 34.26 17.67
C GLY A 90 -0.39 34.95 19.03
N PRO A 91 -1.09 36.09 19.04
CA PRO A 91 -1.37 36.83 20.27
C PRO A 91 -2.14 35.98 21.30
N TYR A 92 -2.96 35.03 20.83
CA TYR A 92 -3.66 34.08 21.70
C TYR A 92 -2.70 33.15 22.46
N GLY A 93 -1.81 32.43 21.76
CA GLY A 93 -0.82 31.55 22.40
C GLY A 93 0.16 32.29 23.32
N ILE A 94 0.58 33.49 22.93
CA ILE A 94 1.41 34.38 23.78
C ILE A 94 0.63 34.77 25.03
N SER A 95 -0.62 35.19 24.93
CA SER A 95 -1.43 35.58 26.09
C SER A 95 -1.68 34.40 27.04
N TYR A 96 -1.92 33.20 26.49
CA TYR A 96 -2.15 31.99 27.26
C TYR A 96 -0.89 31.57 28.04
N THR A 97 0.27 31.60 27.38
CA THR A 97 1.56 31.27 28.03
C THR A 97 1.93 32.28 29.12
N PHE A 98 1.77 33.59 28.86
CA PHE A 98 1.96 34.63 29.89
C PHE A 98 1.01 34.47 31.07
N ARG A 99 -0.27 34.17 30.82
CA ARG A 99 -1.27 33.95 31.87
C ARG A 99 -0.92 32.73 32.72
N GLN A 100 -0.46 31.65 32.09
CA GLN A 100 -0.03 30.44 32.80
C GLN A 100 1.22 30.72 33.65
N LEU A 101 2.16 31.52 33.13
CA LEU A 101 3.35 31.94 33.86
C LEU A 101 3.01 32.80 35.07
N ALA A 102 2.13 33.79 34.89
CA ALA A 102 1.65 34.66 35.96
C ALA A 102 0.92 33.87 37.04
N LYS A 103 0.09 32.88 36.66
CA LYS A 103 -0.60 31.99 37.60
C LYS A 103 0.38 31.15 38.40
N ARG A 104 1.43 30.61 37.77
CA ARG A 104 2.50 29.88 38.47
C ARG A 104 3.28 30.76 39.43
N MET A 105 3.64 31.98 39.03
CA MET A 105 4.32 32.94 39.91
C MET A 105 3.44 33.35 41.10
N SER A 106 2.15 33.58 40.85
CA SER A 106 1.18 33.89 41.91
C SER A 106 0.99 32.72 42.88
N GLN A 107 0.93 31.48 42.39
CA GLN A 107 0.88 30.29 43.25
C GLN A 107 2.13 30.17 44.13
N LEU A 108 3.32 30.34 43.54
CA LEU A 108 4.60 30.32 44.26
C LEU A 108 4.67 31.39 45.36
N GLN A 109 4.17 32.60 45.11
CA GLN A 109 4.14 33.69 46.11
C GLN A 109 3.03 33.53 47.15
N SER A 110 1.88 32.95 46.79
CA SER A 110 0.76 32.78 47.71
C SER A 110 0.99 31.72 48.79
N GLY A 111 2.03 30.90 48.63
CA GLY A 111 2.38 29.83 49.58
C GLY A 111 1.34 28.71 49.68
N PHE A 112 0.31 28.72 48.84
CA PHE A 112 -0.75 27.72 48.85
C PHE A 112 -0.46 26.65 47.81
N VAL A 113 -0.11 25.45 48.29
CA VAL A 113 -0.09 24.20 47.53
C VAL A 113 -1.47 23.56 47.65
#